data_AF-A0A9D2MW59-F1
#
_entry.id   AF-A0A9D2MW59-F1
#
_cell.length_a   1.000
_cell.length_b   1.000
_cell.length_c   1.000
_cell.angle_alpha   90.00
_cell.angle_beta   90.00
_cell.angle_gamma   90.00
#
_symmetry.space_group_name_H-M   'P 1'
#
loop_
_entity.id
_entity.type
_entity.pdbx_description
1 polymer ?
#
loop_
_entity_poly.entity_id
_entity_poly.type
_entity_poly.pdbx_seq_one_letter_code
_entity_poly.pdbx_strand_id
1 'polypeptide(L)'
;FAQTGVEENDLDGIASLPREIQGVVLGVTLKEKADGKVKVSVRANPPADASQLCSRLGGGGHQGAAGCSLGQVTLEQARQTMEQACSQYVKELGLL
;
A
#
# COMPACT_ATOMS: atom_id res chain seq x y z
N PHE A 1 18.64 1.13 1.72
CA PHE A 1 19.45 -0.01 2.21
C PHE A 1 20.91 0.41 2.44
N ALA A 2 21.68 0.79 1.41
CA ALA A 2 23.12 1.12 1.57
C ALA A 2 23.45 2.24 2.59
N GLN A 3 22.57 3.23 2.76
CA GLN A 3 22.78 4.31 3.73
C GLN A 3 22.53 3.91 5.19
N THR A 4 21.78 2.83 5.43
CA THR A 4 21.31 2.43 6.77
C THR A 4 21.82 1.04 7.21
N GLY A 5 22.43 0.27 6.30
CA GLY A 5 22.86 -1.11 6.57
C GLY A 5 21.71 -2.13 6.70
N VAL A 6 20.48 -1.69 6.43
CA VAL A 6 19.25 -2.51 6.53
C VAL A 6 19.07 -3.33 5.24
N GLU A 7 18.47 -4.51 5.35
CA GLU A 7 18.10 -5.42 4.26
C GLU A 7 16.60 -5.39 3.96
N GLU A 8 16.17 -6.01 2.86
CA GLU A 8 14.76 -6.00 2.48
C GLU A 8 13.85 -6.67 3.53
N ASN A 9 14.35 -7.75 4.14
CA ASN A 9 13.62 -8.56 5.12
C ASN A 9 13.36 -7.81 6.44
N ASP A 10 14.20 -6.83 6.77
CA ASP A 10 14.01 -5.99 7.96
C ASP A 10 12.73 -5.14 7.89
N LEU A 11 12.17 -4.98 6.68
CA LEU A 11 10.98 -4.16 6.43
C LEU A 11 9.68 -4.97 6.40
N ASP A 12 9.73 -6.30 6.55
CA ASP A 12 8.56 -7.18 6.36
C ASP A 12 7.41 -6.90 7.33
N GLY A 13 7.73 -6.42 8.55
CA GLY A 13 6.73 -6.04 9.56
C GLY A 13 6.10 -4.65 9.37
N ILE A 14 6.74 -3.76 8.60
CA ILE A 14 6.34 -2.34 8.53
C ILE A 14 4.96 -2.17 7.92
N ALA A 15 4.60 -3.00 6.94
CA ALA A 15 3.31 -2.91 6.26
C ALA A 15 2.12 -3.15 7.21
N SER A 16 2.32 -3.84 8.33
CA SER A 16 1.28 -4.13 9.31
C SER A 16 1.09 -3.03 10.35
N LEU A 17 2.07 -2.15 10.55
CA LEU A 17 1.97 -1.12 11.59
C LEU A 17 0.86 -0.09 11.35
N PRO A 18 0.61 0.42 10.12
CA PRO A 18 -0.37 1.49 9.94
C PRO A 18 -1.81 1.07 10.32
N ARG A 19 -2.17 -0.21 10.12
CA ARG A 19 -3.52 -0.71 10.43
C ARG A 19 -3.77 -0.87 11.94
N GLU A 20 -2.75 -0.78 12.78
CA GLU A 20 -2.88 -0.89 14.25
C GLU A 20 -3.34 0.43 14.88
N ILE A 21 -3.26 1.53 14.14
CA ILE A 21 -3.71 2.85 14.60
C ILE A 21 -5.25 2.87 14.62
N GLN A 22 -5.83 3.22 15.77
CA GLN A 22 -7.28 3.31 15.93
C GLN A 22 -7.90 4.23 14.87
N GLY A 23 -8.94 3.74 14.19
CA GLY A 23 -9.66 4.47 13.15
C GLY A 23 -9.07 4.31 11.75
N VAL A 24 -7.90 3.71 11.60
CA VAL A 24 -7.34 3.40 10.27
C VAL A 24 -8.06 2.20 9.66
N VAL A 25 -8.64 2.41 8.48
CA VAL A 25 -9.24 1.35 7.66
C VAL A 25 -8.31 0.84 6.57
N LEU A 26 -7.30 1.62 6.17
CA LEU A 26 -6.31 1.27 5.16
C LEU A 26 -4.92 1.73 5.58
N GLY A 27 -3.97 0.78 5.59
CA GLY A 27 -2.54 1.02 5.71
C GLY A 27 -1.84 0.76 4.38
N VAL A 28 -1.02 1.70 3.91
CA VAL A 28 -0.28 1.58 2.65
C VAL A 28 1.21 1.75 2.91
N THR A 29 2.02 0.86 2.34
CA THR A 29 3.48 0.97 2.37
C THR A 29 4.02 0.91 0.95
N LEU A 30 4.85 1.90 0.61
CA LEU A 30 5.53 2.01 -0.67
C LEU A 30 6.98 1.61 -0.49
N LYS A 31 7.48 0.75 -1.37
CA LYS A 31 8.89 0.35 -1.41
C LYS A 31 9.41 0.44 -2.83
N GLU A 32 10.36 1.33 -3.06
CA GLU A 32 11.11 1.40 -4.30
C GLU A 32 12.03 0.17 -4.43
N LYS A 33 12.06 -0.40 -5.62
CA LYS A 33 12.89 -1.55 -5.99
C LYS A 33 14.05 -1.09 -6.85
N ALA A 34 15.12 -1.89 -6.86
CA ALA A 34 16.31 -1.60 -7.65
C ALA A 34 16.04 -1.53 -9.18
N ASP A 35 14.95 -2.13 -9.66
CA ASP A 35 14.51 -2.06 -11.06
C ASP A 35 13.68 -0.80 -11.40
N GLY A 36 13.56 0.13 -10.44
CA GLY A 36 12.82 1.39 -10.56
C GLY A 36 11.31 1.23 -10.38
N LYS A 37 10.81 0.02 -10.10
CA LYS A 37 9.39 -0.18 -9.79
C LYS A 37 9.10 0.15 -8.33
N VAL A 38 7.84 0.45 -8.03
CA VAL A 38 7.39 0.65 -6.65
C VAL A 38 6.42 -0.47 -6.26
N LYS A 39 6.84 -1.30 -5.30
CA LYS A 39 5.98 -2.30 -4.68
C LYS A 39 5.09 -1.59 -3.66
N VAL A 40 3.79 -1.85 -3.75
CA VAL A 40 2.78 -1.35 -2.82
C VAL A 40 2.27 -2.53 -2.01
N SER A 41 2.31 -2.38 -0.68
CA SER A 41 1.68 -3.31 0.25
C SER A 41 0.51 -2.61 0.94
N VAL A 42 -0.67 -3.21 0.88
CA VAL A 42 -1.89 -2.69 1.50
C VAL A 42 -2.31 -3.63 2.62
N ARG A 43 -2.73 -3.04 3.73
CA ARG A 43 -3.45 -3.69 4.82
C ARG A 43 -4.79 -3.01 5.00
N ALA A 44 -5.83 -3.78 5.31
CA ALA A 44 -7.14 -3.23 5.55
C ALA A 44 -7.75 -3.75 6.84
N ASN A 45 -8.54 -2.89 7.47
CA ASN A 45 -9.49 -3.26 8.52
C ASN A 45 -10.91 -3.06 7.95
N PRO A 46 -11.90 -3.88 8.39
CA PRO A 46 -13.28 -3.67 8.00
C PRO A 46 -13.75 -2.23 8.27
N PRO A 47 -14.57 -1.64 7.38
CA PRO A 47 -15.22 -2.29 6.23
C PRO A 47 -14.38 -2.32 4.94
N ALA A 48 -13.11 -1.87 4.95
CA ALA A 48 -12.27 -1.84 3.76
C ALA A 48 -11.73 -3.23 3.36
N ASP A 49 -11.45 -3.38 2.07
CA ASP A 49 -10.92 -4.58 1.43
C ASP A 49 -9.68 -4.23 0.59
N ALA A 50 -8.51 -4.68 1.06
CA ALA A 50 -7.23 -4.44 0.40
C ALA A 50 -7.17 -5.05 -1.01
N SER A 51 -7.80 -6.21 -1.23
CA SER A 51 -7.78 -6.90 -2.52
C SER A 51 -8.56 -6.12 -3.58
N GLN A 52 -9.68 -5.50 -3.21
CA GLN A 52 -10.47 -4.65 -4.11
C GLN A 52 -9.75 -3.37 -4.51
N LEU A 53 -9.03 -2.74 -3.57
CA LEU A 53 -8.21 -1.57 -3.90
C LEU A 53 -7.05 -1.97 -4.84
N CYS A 54 -6.34 -3.06 -4.53
CA CYS A 54 -5.16 -3.48 -5.29
C CYS A 54 -5.52 -3.99 -6.69
N SER A 55 -6.67 -4.65 -6.88
CA SER A 55 -7.10 -5.15 -8.19
C SER A 55 -7.35 -4.03 -9.21
N ARG A 56 -7.78 -2.83 -8.77
CA ARG A 56 -7.91 -1.64 -9.61
C ARG A 56 -6.58 -1.18 -10.21
N LEU A 57 -5.48 -1.55 -9.57
CA LEU A 57 -4.11 -1.21 -9.96
C LEU A 57 -3.36 -2.42 -10.55
N GLY A 58 -4.09 -3.45 -10.99
CA GLY A 58 -3.51 -4.67 -11.57
C GLY A 58 -2.82 -5.59 -10.57
N GLY A 59 -3.07 -5.39 -9.27
CA GLY A 59 -2.59 -6.26 -8.19
C GLY A 59 -3.64 -7.27 -7.71
N GLY A 60 -3.46 -7.74 -6.48
CA GLY A 60 -4.36 -8.71 -5.86
C GLY A 60 -3.90 -9.13 -4.46
N GLY A 61 -4.65 -10.08 -3.87
CA GLY A 61 -4.38 -10.61 -2.54
C GLY A 61 -5.67 -10.97 -1.80
N HIS A 62 -5.68 -10.76 -0.50
CA HIS A 62 -6.81 -11.05 0.38
C HIS A 62 -7.42 -9.77 0.96
N GLN A 63 -8.63 -9.89 1.51
CA GLN A 63 -9.37 -8.76 2.09
C GLN A 63 -8.54 -7.93 3.09
N GLY A 64 -7.81 -8.57 4.00
CA GLY A 64 -7.01 -7.86 5.00
C GLY A 64 -5.59 -7.48 4.55
N ALA A 65 -5.09 -8.06 3.45
CA ALA A 65 -3.71 -7.88 3.00
C ALA A 65 -3.58 -8.17 1.50
N ALA A 66 -3.16 -7.18 0.74
CA ALA A 66 -2.96 -7.27 -0.70
C ALA A 66 -1.77 -6.43 -1.15
N GLY A 67 -1.44 -6.50 -2.43
CA GLY A 67 -0.42 -5.64 -3.01
C GLY A 67 -0.56 -5.46 -4.51
N CYS A 68 0.10 -4.43 -5.01
CA CYS A 68 0.27 -4.16 -6.43
C CYS A 68 1.71 -3.66 -6.68
N SER A 69 2.11 -3.66 -7.95
CA SER A 69 3.39 -3.09 -8.36
C SER A 69 3.10 -1.98 -9.35
N LEU A 70 3.50 -0.75 -9.01
CA LEU A 70 3.49 0.35 -9.95
C LEU A 70 4.73 0.22 -10.84
N GLY A 71 4.63 0.69 -12.08
CA GLY A 71 5.71 0.64 -13.07
C GLY A 71 6.92 1.50 -12.67
N GLN A 72 7.73 1.89 -13.65
CA GLN A 72 8.88 2.75 -13.42
C GLN A 72 8.42 4.19 -13.13
N VAL A 73 8.15 4.47 -11.86
CA VAL A 73 7.66 5.76 -11.35
C VAL A 73 8.45 6.14 -10.11
N THR A 74 8.53 7.44 -9.83
CA THR A 74 9.15 7.91 -8.59
C THR A 74 8.27 7.54 -7.39
N LEU A 75 8.87 7.45 -6.19
CA LEU A 75 8.10 7.27 -4.95
C LEU A 75 7.01 8.34 -4.75
N GLU A 76 7.27 9.58 -5.20
CA GLU A 76 6.29 10.66 -5.12
C GLU A 76 5.10 10.44 -6.07
N GLN A 77 5.34 10.00 -7.31
CA GLN A 77 4.27 9.63 -8.24
C GLN A 77 3.47 8.42 -7.74
N ALA A 78 4.15 7.44 -7.13
CA ALA A 78 3.51 6.30 -6.49
C ALA A 78 2.62 6.74 -5.32
N ARG A 79 3.10 7.66 -4.47
CA ARG A 79 2.35 8.26 -3.37
C ARG A 79 1.07 8.92 -3.86
N GLN A 80 1.18 9.82 -4.84
CA GLN A 80 0.03 10.52 -5.42
C GLN A 80 -1.01 9.56 -6.02
N THR A 81 -0.54 8.54 -6.76
CA THR A 81 -1.41 7.50 -7.33
C THR A 81 -2.18 6.76 -6.24
N MET A 82 -1.49 6.36 -5.17
CA MET A 82 -2.11 5.64 -4.06
C MET A 82 -3.04 6.52 -3.22
N GLU A 83 -2.71 7.79 -3.01
CA GLU A 83 -3.59 8.75 -2.31
C GLU A 83 -4.90 8.95 -3.05
N GLN A 84 -4.85 9.12 -4.38
CA GLN A 84 -6.04 9.23 -5.21
C GLN A 84 -6.89 7.95 -5.16
N ALA A 85 -6.26 6.78 -5.34
CA ALA A 85 -6.95 5.49 -5.30
C ALA A 85 -7.60 5.23 -3.92
N CYS A 86 -6.89 5.50 -2.83
CA CYS A 86 -7.41 5.36 -1.47
C CYS A 86 -8.55 6.35 -1.20
N SER A 87 -8.38 7.63 -1.56
CA SER A 87 -9.41 8.65 -1.35
C SER A 87 -10.71 8.30 -2.07
N GLN A 88 -10.63 7.88 -3.33
CA GLN A 88 -11.79 7.46 -4.09
C GLN A 88 -12.45 6.21 -3.48
N TYR A 89 -11.66 5.19 -3.13
CA TYR A 89 -12.17 3.95 -2.55
C TYR A 89 -12.86 4.18 -1.18
N VAL A 90 -12.27 5.00 -0.32
CA VAL A 90 -12.84 5.30 1.01
C VAL A 90 -14.13 6.12 0.90
N LYS A 91 -14.25 7.02 -0.09
CA LYS A 91 -15.51 7.73 -0.40
C LYS A 91 -16.60 6.79 -0.89
N GLU A 92 -16.27 5.82 -1.74
CA GLU A 92 -17.22 4.80 -2.22
C GLU A 92 -17.76 3.93 -1.07
N LEU A 93 -16.98 3.75 -0.01
CA LEU A 93 -17.41 3.08 1.23
C LEU A 93 -18.21 3.99 2.18
N GLY A 94 -18.38 5.27 1.86
CA GLY A 94 -19.09 6.24 2.70
C GLY A 94 -18.35 6.62 3.99
N LEU A 95 -17.02 6.50 4.00
CA LEU A 95 -16.17 6.81 5.15
C LEU A 95 -15.54 8.21 5.10
N LEU A 96 -15.67 8.91 3.96
CA LEU A 96 -15.26 10.29 3.69
C LEU A 96 -16.30 10.94 2.77
#